data_AF-A0A256Y2E1-F1
#
_entry.id   AF-A0A256Y2E1-F1
#
_cell.length_a   1.000
_cell.length_b   1.000
_cell.length_c   1.000
_cell.angle_alpha   90.00
_cell.angle_beta   90.00
_cell.angle_gamma   90.00
#
_symmetry.space_group_name_H-M   'P 1'
#
loop_
_entity.id
_entity.type
_entity.pdbx_description
1 polymer ?
#
loop_
_entity_poly.entity_id
_entity_poly.type
_entity_poly.pdbx_seq_one_letter_code
_entity_poly.pdbx_strand_id
1 'polypeptide(L)' 'MLTKKKKSKSKHKKTQIFKKYEIIEGKIKRNFKQCPKCRNILAKRNNRYYCGYCKYTEILNNKNNLCQTVN' A
#
# COMPACT_ATOMS: atom_id res chain seq x y z
N MET A 1 -12.10 1.02 42.08
CA MET A 1 -11.47 1.61 40.88
C MET A 1 -11.17 0.50 39.88
N LEU A 2 -11.90 0.41 38.76
CA LEU A 2 -11.63 -0.61 37.73
C LEU A 2 -10.39 -0.20 36.94
N THR A 3 -9.24 -0.82 37.22
CA THR A 3 -8.00 -0.60 36.48
C THR A 3 -8.11 -1.15 35.06
N LYS A 4 -8.02 -0.29 34.04
CA LYS A 4 -8.06 -0.72 32.63
C LYS A 4 -6.88 -1.67 32.35
N LYS A 5 -7.15 -2.93 31.99
CA LYS A 5 -6.12 -3.89 31.57
C LYS A 5 -5.39 -3.36 30.32
N LYS A 6 -4.06 -3.33 30.35
CA LYS A 6 -3.22 -2.88 29.22
C LYS A 6 -3.36 -3.88 28.06
N LYS A 7 -3.89 -3.45 26.92
CA LYS A 7 -3.98 -4.28 25.72
C LYS A 7 -2.58 -4.45 25.10
N SER A 8 -2.19 -5.69 24.82
CA SER A 8 -0.94 -5.98 24.11
C SER A 8 -1.03 -5.52 22.65
N LYS A 9 0.09 -5.07 22.09
CA LYS A 9 0.17 -4.68 20.68
C LYS A 9 -0.15 -5.89 19.79
N SER A 10 -0.97 -5.68 18.76
CA SER A 10 -1.28 -6.72 17.78
C SER A 10 -0.05 -7.04 16.92
N LYS A 11 0.20 -8.32 16.67
CA LYS A 11 1.32 -8.78 15.84
C LYS A 11 1.05 -8.49 14.37
N HIS A 12 2.04 -7.92 13.68
CA HIS A 12 1.96 -7.69 12.24
C HIS A 12 1.82 -9.01 11.47
N LYS A 13 0.88 -9.06 10.51
CA LYS A 13 0.63 -10.25 9.69
C LYS A 13 1.76 -10.46 8.68
N LYS A 14 2.19 -11.71 8.47
CA LYS A 14 3.19 -12.03 7.44
C LYS A 14 2.66 -11.67 6.04
N THR A 15 3.51 -11.07 5.21
CA THR A 15 3.12 -10.58 3.87
C THR A 15 3.45 -11.61 2.79
N GLN A 16 2.51 -11.87 1.89
CA GLN A 16 2.67 -12.79 0.76
C GLN A 16 3.08 -12.03 -0.51
N ILE A 17 4.39 -11.82 -0.70
CA ILE A 17 4.93 -10.97 -1.78
C ILE A 17 4.75 -11.62 -3.17
N PHE A 18 4.82 -12.95 -3.25
CA PHE A 18 4.72 -13.70 -4.50
C PHE A 18 3.42 -13.43 -5.27
N LYS A 19 2.31 -13.14 -4.58
CA LYS A 19 1.00 -12.82 -5.19
C LYS A 19 0.98 -11.55 -6.05
N LYS A 20 2.03 -10.73 -5.99
CA LYS A 20 2.13 -9.48 -6.74
C LYS A 20 2.75 -9.66 -8.14
N TYR A 21 3.31 -10.83 -8.41
CA TYR A 21 3.97 -11.16 -9.66
C TYR A 21 3.23 -12.31 -10.31
N GLU A 22 2.94 -12.17 -11.59
CA GLU A 22 2.34 -13.21 -12.42
C GLU A 22 3.29 -13.54 -13.57
N ILE A 23 3.32 -14.82 -13.97
CA ILE A 23 4.10 -15.29 -15.11
C ILE A 23 3.10 -15.54 -16.24
N ILE A 24 3.22 -14.79 -17.33
CA ILE A 24 2.40 -14.94 -18.53
C ILE A 24 3.35 -15.15 -19.70
N GLU A 25 3.23 -16.31 -20.36
CA GLU A 25 3.99 -16.64 -21.58
C GLU A 25 5.52 -16.45 -21.43
N GLY A 26 6.06 -16.85 -20.27
CA GLY A 26 7.49 -16.71 -19.98
C GLY A 26 7.95 -15.29 -19.61
N LYS A 27 7.03 -14.31 -19.50
CA LYS A 27 7.31 -12.94 -19.08
C LYS A 27 6.72 -12.66 -17.68
N ILE A 28 7.46 -11.88 -16.89
CA ILE A 28 7.01 -11.46 -15.55
C ILE A 28 6.12 -10.23 -15.69
N LYS A 29 4.83 -10.38 -15.39
CA LYS A 29 3.88 -9.28 -15.24
C LYS A 29 3.80 -8.84 -13.79
N ARG A 30 3.88 -7.52 -13.56
CA ARG A 30 3.77 -6.91 -12.23
C ARG A 30 2.34 -6.42 -12.03
N ASN A 31 1.64 -6.98 -11.03
CA ASN A 31 0.24 -6.64 -10.73
C ASN A 31 0.09 -5.58 -9.64
N PHE A 32 1.04 -4.66 -9.55
CA PHE A 32 1.06 -3.60 -8.56
C PHE A 32 1.49 -2.28 -9.17
N LYS A 33 1.04 -1.18 -8.56
CA LYS A 33 1.51 0.16 -8.92
C LYS A 33 2.87 0.42 -8.26
N GLN A 34 3.81 0.94 -9.04
CA GLN A 34 5.15 1.29 -8.58
C GLN A 34 5.18 2.76 -8.13
N CYS A 35 5.89 3.05 -7.04
CA CYS A 35 6.02 4.41 -6.53
C CYS A 35 6.84 5.27 -7.52
N PRO A 36 6.35 6.46 -7.91
CA PRO A 36 7.07 7.32 -8.86
C PRO A 36 8.39 7.88 -8.30
N LYS A 37 8.49 8.04 -6.98
CA LYS A 37 9.69 8.60 -6.33
C LYS A 37 10.77 7.55 -6.04
N CYS A 38 10.40 6.46 -5.37
CA CYS A 38 11.37 5.49 -4.83
C CYS A 38 11.26 4.08 -5.44
N ARG A 39 10.43 3.91 -6.48
CA ARG A 39 10.28 2.64 -7.21
C ARG A 39 9.81 1.43 -6.38
N ASN A 40 9.44 1.65 -5.12
CA ASN A 40 8.88 0.62 -4.25
C ASN A 40 7.42 0.30 -4.59
N ILE A 41 6.93 -0.81 -4.04
CA ILE A 41 5.55 -1.27 -4.25
C ILE A 41 4.58 -0.38 -3.46
N LEU A 42 3.59 0.20 -4.15
CA LEU A 42 2.50 0.93 -3.50
C LEU A 42 1.49 -0.03 -2.87
N ALA A 43 1.05 0.28 -1.66
CA ALA A 43 -0.06 -0.40 -1.00
C ALA A 43 -1.38 0.16 -1.54
N LYS A 44 -2.14 -0.68 -2.25
CA LYS A 44 -3.49 -0.36 -2.72
C LYS A 44 -4.48 -0.48 -1.55
N ARG A 45 -5.24 0.57 -1.31
CA ARG A 45 -6.45 0.58 -0.48
C ARG A 45 -7.59 1.16 -1.31
N ASN A 46 -8.83 1.03 -0.83
CA ASN A 46 -10.03 1.38 -1.60
C ASN A 46 -9.95 2.77 -2.26
N ASN A 47 -9.47 3.78 -1.53
CA ASN A 47 -9.47 5.17 -2.00
C ASN A 47 -8.05 5.74 -2.15
N ARG A 48 -6.98 4.94 -1.98
CA ARG A 48 -5.61 5.47 -2.02
C ARG A 48 -4.54 4.44 -2.36
N TYR A 49 -3.45 4.94 -2.94
CA TYR A 49 -2.16 4.26 -2.97
C TYR A 49 -1.22 4.91 -1.96
N TYR A 50 -0.52 4.10 -1.18
CA TYR A 50 0.41 4.59 -0.17
C TYR A 50 1.78 3.90 -0.30
N CYS A 51 2.85 4.68 -0.24
CA CYS A 51 4.21 4.17 -0.20
C CYS A 51 4.68 4.04 1.26
N GLY A 52 4.98 2.81 1.68
CA GLY A 52 5.52 2.55 3.02
C GLY A 52 6.95 3.05 3.25
N TYR A 53 7.67 3.41 2.19
CA TYR A 53 9.06 3.89 2.27
C TYR A 53 9.14 5.42 2.34
N CYS A 54 8.72 6.11 1.27
CA CYS A 54 8.81 7.57 1.17
C CYS A 54 7.55 8.33 1.59
N LYS A 55 6.54 7.64 2.14
CA LYS A 55 5.24 8.19 2.57
C LYS A 55 4.40 8.86 1.47
N TYR A 56 4.79 8.72 0.21
CA TYR A 56 4.00 9.19 -0.92
C TYR A 56 2.59 8.59 -0.91
N THR A 57 1.58 9.45 -1.09
CA THR A 57 0.18 9.07 -1.09
C THR A 57 -0.51 9.62 -2.34
N GLU A 58 -1.24 8.76 -3.05
CA GLU A 58 -2.16 9.17 -4.11
C GLU A 58 -3.58 8.83 -3.68
N ILE A 59 -4.50 9.77 -3.80
CA ILE A 59 -5.92 9.56 -3.49
C ILE A 59 -6.65 9.29 -4.81
N LEU A 60 -7.41 8.20 -4.86
CA LEU A 60 -8.23 7.83 -6.00
C LEU A 60 -9.62 8.45 -5.80
N ASN A 61 -9.85 9.63 -6.38
CA ASN A 61 -11.18 10.24 -6.43
C ASN A 61 -11.89 9.81 -7.72
N ASN A 62 -13.14 9.37 -7.61
CA ASN A 62 -13.93 8.85 -8.75
C ASN A 62 -14.42 9.95 -9.72
N LYS A 63 -13.94 11.19 -9.57
CA LYS A 63 -14.24 12.33 -10.44
C LYS A 63 -12.99 13.21 -10.54
N ASN A 64 -12.37 13.18 -11.71
CA ASN A 64 -11.29 14.07 -12.17
C ASN A 64 -9.96 13.98 -11.39
N ASN A 65 -8.88 13.85 -12.17
CA ASN A 65 -7.51 13.70 -11.74
C ASN A 65 -6.97 14.92 -10.97
N LEU A 66 -7.36 15.10 -9.71
CA LEU A 66 -6.73 16.05 -8.81
C LEU A 66 -6.14 15.30 -7.60
N CYS A 67 -4.90 14.85 -7.77
CA CYS A 67 -4.09 14.23 -6.74
C CYS A 67 -3.60 15.29 -5.75
N GLN A 68 -4.27 15.44 -4.61
CA GLN A 68 -3.72 16.22 -3.50
C GLN A 68 -2.60 15.42 -2.84
N THR A 69 -1.36 15.85 -3.03
CA THR A 69 -0.22 15.44 -2.20
C THR A 69 -0.34 16.18 -0.87
N VAL A 70 -0.74 15.50 0.21
CA VAL A 70 -0.57 16.03 1.56
C VAL A 70 0.92 15.98 1.88
N ASN A 71 1.53 17.16 1.99
CA ASN A 71 2.90 17.36 2.45
C ASN A 71 3.00 17.06 3.95
#